data_AF-A0A2V0NNU3-F1
#
_entry.id   AF-A0A2V0NNU3-F1
#
_cell.length_a   1.000
_cell.length_b   1.000
_cell.length_c   1.000
_cell.angle_alpha   90.00
_cell.angle_beta   90.00
_cell.angle_gamma   90.00
#
_symmetry.space_group_name_H-M   'P 1'
#
loop_
_entity.id
_entity.type
_entity.pdbx_description
1 polymer ?
#
loop_
_entity_poly.entity_id
_entity_poly.type
_entity_poly.pdbx_seq_one_letter_code
_entity_poly.pdbx_strand_id
1 'polypeptide(L)'
;MGTNPAVHIANLFLYQFEREFVRQLATQARLATHSLTVEQVAGKAADFFAQHPHRPGLQPWAALHILRSMHFNIRYVDDIITFANPYLPALAYTNSSWMGFTGIYPPQLDLQPAREGYTSCSFLDILVAAHRAPMPESTASKDETLEVVRLSTTLYDKRRNPEFQTVHAQSPIVRFPHILSGLMATCKYAVLGAQFHRFRRILTNRDNFAAEIGMVFVDLCSKGYLATALHSRLRTLLLRYPFMFPLTSAFELHVLCLSTIALLAAERGLLHVVRYAEAQLQLLRTRNATAAAHRRQRAAARRRTARAVPNPPPSSP
;
A
#
# COMPACT_ATOMS: atom_id res chain seq x y z
N MET A 1 8.09 28.68 -7.51
CA MET A 1 7.45 27.67 -8.38
C MET A 1 5.95 27.88 -8.29
N GLY A 2 5.33 28.45 -9.33
CA GLY A 2 3.88 28.61 -9.35
C GLY A 2 3.24 27.23 -9.34
N THR A 3 2.55 26.90 -8.24
CA THR A 3 1.74 25.69 -8.15
C THR A 3 0.56 25.88 -9.10
N ASN A 4 0.68 25.38 -10.34
CA ASN A 4 -0.46 25.34 -11.25
C ASN A 4 -1.54 24.45 -10.60
N PRO A 5 -2.67 25.02 -10.13
CA PRO A 5 -3.68 24.23 -9.46
C PRO A 5 -4.46 23.36 -10.44
N ALA A 6 -4.32 23.58 -11.76
CA ALA A 6 -5.05 22.85 -12.79
C ALA A 6 -4.89 21.33 -12.67
N VAL A 7 -3.69 20.87 -12.34
CA VAL A 7 -3.37 19.47 -12.03
C VAL A 7 -4.23 18.92 -10.88
N HIS A 8 -4.32 19.66 -9.78
CA HIS A 8 -5.12 19.24 -8.63
C HIS A 8 -6.63 19.32 -8.91
N ILE A 9 -7.05 20.31 -9.69
CA ILE A 9 -8.44 20.49 -10.13
C ILE A 9 -8.87 19.37 -11.08
N ALA A 10 -8.03 19.02 -12.07
CA ALA A 10 -8.25 17.89 -12.97
C ALA A 10 -8.33 16.59 -12.18
N ASN A 11 -7.47 16.42 -11.16
CA ASN A 11 -7.53 15.24 -10.31
C ASN A 11 -8.81 15.15 -9.48
N LEU A 12 -9.28 16.27 -8.92
CA LEU A 12 -10.58 16.36 -8.24
C LEU A 12 -11.73 16.05 -9.20
N PHE A 13 -11.65 16.52 -10.44
CA PHE A 13 -12.66 16.29 -11.46
C PHE A 13 -12.75 14.81 -11.84
N LEU A 14 -11.63 14.16 -12.13
CA LEU A 14 -11.55 12.72 -12.38
C LEU A 14 -11.97 11.88 -11.16
N TYR A 15 -11.58 12.30 -9.95
CA TYR A 15 -11.99 11.63 -8.70
C TYR A 15 -13.51 11.66 -8.52
N GLN A 16 -14.19 12.70 -8.99
CA GLN A 16 -15.64 12.78 -8.92
C GLN A 16 -16.32 11.64 -9.71
N PHE A 17 -15.83 11.32 -10.90
CA PHE A 17 -16.35 10.21 -11.71
C PHE A 17 -16.11 8.86 -11.06
N GLU A 18 -14.88 8.61 -10.59
CA GLU A 18 -14.54 7.38 -9.88
C GLU A 18 -15.37 7.21 -8.60
N ARG A 19 -15.56 8.28 -7.83
CA ARG A 19 -16.34 8.26 -6.60
C ARG A 19 -17.79 7.91 -6.88
N GLU A 20 -18.38 8.49 -7.91
CA GLU A 20 -19.76 8.21 -8.29
C GLU A 20 -19.91 6.77 -8.77
N PHE A 21 -18.97 6.29 -9.57
CA PHE A 21 -18.93 4.90 -10.00
C PHE A 21 -18.79 3.91 -8.83
N VAL A 22 -17.86 4.16 -7.90
CA VAL A 22 -17.68 3.36 -6.68
C VAL A 22 -18.94 3.38 -5.81
N ARG A 23 -19.64 4.51 -5.73
CA ARG A 23 -20.91 4.63 -4.98
C ARG A 23 -22.01 3.78 -5.59
N GLN A 24 -22.13 3.77 -6.93
CA GLN A 24 -23.07 2.92 -7.65
C GLN A 24 -22.75 1.44 -7.43
N LEU A 25 -21.49 1.03 -7.60
CA LEU A 25 -21.06 -0.33 -7.34
C LEU A 25 -21.31 -0.75 -5.88
N ALA A 26 -21.02 0.12 -4.91
CA ALA A 26 -21.22 -0.19 -3.48
C ALA A 26 -22.70 -0.37 -3.13
N THR A 27 -23.58 0.33 -3.83
CA THR A 27 -25.03 0.19 -3.66
C THR A 27 -25.51 -1.14 -4.24
N GLN A 28 -25.05 -1.51 -5.43
CA GLN A 28 -25.40 -2.78 -6.07
C GLN A 28 -24.77 -3.99 -5.36
N ALA A 29 -23.53 -3.88 -4.89
CA ALA A 29 -22.84 -4.95 -4.16
C ALA A 29 -23.52 -5.31 -2.83
N ARG A 30 -24.25 -4.38 -2.21
CA ARG A 30 -25.06 -4.66 -1.00
C ARG A 30 -26.24 -5.58 -1.27
N LEU A 31 -26.70 -5.66 -2.51
CA LEU A 31 -27.79 -6.54 -2.94
C LEU A 31 -27.29 -7.97 -3.24
N ALA A 32 -25.98 -8.22 -3.18
CA ALA A 32 -25.42 -9.56 -3.32
C ALA A 32 -25.69 -10.38 -2.04
N THR A 33 -26.80 -11.14 -2.02
CA THR A 33 -27.15 -12.07 -0.94
C THR A 33 -26.27 -13.33 -0.96
N HIS A 34 -25.99 -13.93 0.20
CA HIS A 34 -25.05 -15.06 0.42
C HIS A 34 -25.33 -16.36 -0.37
N SER A 35 -25.01 -16.42 -1.67
CA SER A 35 -25.19 -17.67 -2.44
C SER A 35 -24.15 -17.97 -3.52
N LEU A 36 -23.03 -17.26 -3.60
CA LEU A 36 -21.84 -17.71 -4.31
C LEU A 36 -20.71 -17.79 -3.30
N THR A 37 -20.28 -19.01 -2.98
CA THR A 37 -19.11 -19.24 -2.14
C THR A 37 -17.92 -18.52 -2.77
N VAL A 38 -17.33 -17.61 -2.00
CA VAL A 38 -16.25 -16.68 -2.39
C VAL A 38 -15.05 -17.40 -3.03
N GLU A 39 -14.89 -18.69 -2.75
CA GLU A 39 -13.82 -19.56 -3.26
C GLU A 39 -14.05 -20.05 -4.70
N GLN A 40 -15.29 -20.18 -5.17
CA GLN A 40 -15.57 -20.66 -6.54
C GLN A 40 -15.34 -19.58 -7.61
N VAL A 41 -15.43 -18.30 -7.22
CA VAL A 41 -15.42 -17.17 -8.15
C VAL A 41 -14.02 -16.54 -8.21
N ALA A 42 -13.24 -16.50 -7.13
CA ALA A 42 -11.98 -15.73 -7.08
C ALA A 42 -10.93 -16.06 -8.17
N GLY A 43 -10.88 -17.30 -8.68
CA GLY A 43 -9.93 -17.70 -9.74
C GLY A 43 -10.48 -17.64 -11.17
N LYS A 44 -11.81 -17.66 -11.35
CA LYS A 44 -12.48 -17.73 -12.68
C LYS A 44 -13.61 -16.70 -12.85
N ALA A 45 -13.70 -15.71 -11.95
CA ALA A 45 -14.75 -14.70 -11.90
C ALA A 45 -14.85 -13.95 -13.22
N ALA A 46 -13.69 -13.45 -13.66
CA ALA A 46 -13.58 -12.60 -14.83
C ALA A 46 -14.10 -13.36 -16.06
N ASP A 47 -13.66 -14.60 -16.23
CA ASP A 47 -14.09 -15.48 -17.33
C ASP A 47 -15.58 -15.81 -17.26
N PHE A 48 -16.09 -16.13 -16.06
CA PHE A 48 -17.50 -16.42 -15.85
C PHE A 48 -18.40 -15.23 -16.19
N PHE A 49 -18.01 -14.01 -15.78
CA PHE A 49 -18.76 -12.81 -16.11
C PHE A 49 -18.56 -12.40 -17.58
N ALA A 50 -17.39 -12.63 -18.18
CA ALA A 50 -17.14 -12.39 -19.60
C ALA A 50 -18.02 -13.27 -20.50
N GLN A 51 -18.32 -14.50 -20.08
CA GLN A 51 -19.24 -15.40 -20.78
C GLN A 51 -20.73 -15.01 -20.61
N HIS A 52 -21.05 -14.13 -19.66
CA HIS A 52 -22.44 -13.77 -19.31
C HIS A 52 -22.69 -12.26 -19.14
N PRO A 53 -22.25 -11.40 -20.07
CA PRO A 53 -22.16 -9.93 -19.89
C PRO A 53 -23.51 -9.21 -19.70
N HIS A 54 -24.62 -9.89 -19.99
CA HIS A 54 -25.98 -9.33 -19.98
C HIS A 54 -26.93 -10.01 -18.99
N ARG A 55 -26.46 -10.90 -18.09
CA ARG A 55 -27.35 -11.56 -17.13
C ARG A 55 -27.67 -10.61 -15.95
N PRO A 56 -28.91 -10.09 -15.82
CA PRO A 56 -29.24 -9.08 -14.81
C PRO A 56 -29.08 -9.59 -13.36
N GLY A 57 -29.34 -10.89 -13.12
CA GLY A 57 -29.17 -11.49 -11.79
C GLY A 57 -27.71 -11.56 -11.30
N LEU A 58 -26.73 -11.35 -12.19
CA LEU A 58 -25.31 -11.34 -11.85
C LEU A 58 -24.76 -9.95 -11.52
N GLN A 59 -25.54 -8.89 -11.75
CA GLN A 59 -25.11 -7.50 -11.57
C GLN A 59 -24.62 -7.19 -10.13
N PRO A 60 -25.29 -7.63 -9.05
CA PRO A 60 -24.79 -7.40 -7.68
C PRO A 60 -23.43 -8.06 -7.41
N TRP A 61 -23.22 -9.26 -7.96
CA TRP A 61 -21.95 -9.99 -7.81
C TRP A 61 -20.84 -9.37 -8.65
N ALA A 62 -21.14 -8.99 -9.88
CA ALA A 62 -20.23 -8.24 -10.74
C ALA A 62 -19.77 -6.94 -10.04
N ALA A 63 -20.69 -6.22 -9.38
CA ALA A 63 -20.37 -5.01 -8.63
C ALA A 63 -19.35 -5.27 -7.49
N LEU A 64 -19.57 -6.34 -6.71
CA LEU A 64 -18.68 -6.73 -5.63
C LEU A 64 -17.28 -7.09 -6.16
N HIS A 65 -17.20 -7.80 -7.28
CA HIS A 65 -15.94 -8.18 -7.90
C HIS A 65 -15.18 -6.96 -8.44
N ILE A 66 -15.84 -6.05 -9.15
CA ILE A 66 -15.23 -4.81 -9.64
C ILE A 66 -14.66 -4.00 -8.46
N LEU A 67 -15.44 -3.82 -7.38
CA LEU A 67 -14.99 -3.08 -6.18
C LEU A 67 -13.76 -3.68 -5.53
N ARG A 68 -13.69 -5.01 -5.41
CA ARG A 68 -12.52 -5.68 -4.82
C ARG A 68 -11.29 -5.48 -5.69
N SER A 69 -11.43 -5.56 -7.01
CA SER A 69 -10.33 -5.27 -7.95
C SER A 69 -9.89 -3.81 -7.91
N MET A 70 -10.78 -2.86 -7.60
CA MET A 70 -10.41 -1.46 -7.42
C MET A 70 -9.51 -1.19 -6.21
N HIS A 71 -9.43 -2.10 -5.24
CA HIS A 71 -8.53 -1.95 -4.10
C HIS A 71 -7.05 -1.84 -4.52
N PHE A 72 -6.69 -2.46 -5.64
CA PHE A 72 -5.33 -2.47 -6.18
C PHE A 72 -5.11 -1.41 -7.27
N ASN A 73 -6.10 -0.56 -7.55
CA ASN A 73 -5.93 0.54 -8.49
C ASN A 73 -5.14 1.66 -7.81
N ILE A 74 -4.08 2.10 -8.48
CA ILE A 74 -3.25 3.20 -8.02
C ILE A 74 -3.43 4.35 -9.00
N ARG A 75 -3.70 5.53 -8.44
CA ARG A 75 -3.81 6.77 -9.21
C ARG A 75 -2.83 7.79 -8.68
N TYR A 76 -1.95 8.25 -9.56
CA TYR A 76 -1.04 9.35 -9.29
C TYR A 76 -1.63 10.67 -9.80
N VAL A 77 -1.16 11.77 -9.23
CA VAL A 77 -1.60 13.13 -9.52
C VAL A 77 -1.00 13.56 -10.87
N ASP A 78 -1.76 13.43 -11.96
CA ASP A 78 -1.44 13.67 -13.42
C ASP A 78 -1.44 12.39 -14.27
N ASP A 79 -2.60 11.75 -14.44
CA ASP A 79 -2.86 10.80 -15.55
C ASP A 79 -2.17 9.41 -15.51
N ILE A 80 -1.27 9.12 -14.57
CA ILE A 80 -0.86 7.73 -14.35
C ILE A 80 -1.94 7.02 -13.54
N ILE A 81 -2.79 6.33 -14.28
CA ILE A 81 -3.75 5.40 -13.74
C ILE A 81 -3.27 3.99 -14.04
N THR A 82 -2.94 3.24 -12.99
CA THR A 82 -2.69 1.81 -13.13
C THR A 82 -3.91 1.05 -12.68
N PHE A 83 -4.52 0.37 -13.63
CA PHE A 83 -5.63 -0.53 -13.38
C PHE A 83 -5.13 -1.96 -13.30
N ALA A 84 -5.08 -2.51 -12.10
CA ALA A 84 -4.99 -3.96 -11.89
C ALA A 84 -6.42 -4.54 -11.82
N ASN A 85 -7.28 -4.14 -12.76
CA ASN A 85 -8.69 -4.48 -12.77
C ASN A 85 -9.11 -4.95 -14.18
N PRO A 86 -9.46 -6.24 -14.33
CA PRO A 86 -9.76 -6.83 -15.65
C PRO A 86 -11.05 -6.30 -16.27
N TYR A 87 -11.92 -5.65 -15.49
CA TYR A 87 -13.18 -5.10 -15.97
C TYR A 87 -13.05 -3.68 -16.52
N LEU A 88 -11.95 -2.99 -16.21
CA LEU A 88 -11.79 -1.59 -16.58
C LEU A 88 -11.58 -1.29 -18.06
N PRO A 89 -11.00 -2.17 -18.90
CA PRO A 89 -11.04 -1.97 -20.35
C PRO A 89 -12.48 -1.80 -20.88
N ALA A 90 -13.46 -2.51 -20.31
CA ALA A 90 -14.86 -2.42 -20.70
C ALA A 90 -15.64 -1.30 -19.98
N LEU A 91 -15.08 -0.73 -18.91
CA LEU A 91 -15.72 0.25 -18.02
C LEU A 91 -14.93 1.56 -17.92
N ALA A 92 -13.92 1.77 -18.77
CA ALA A 92 -13.12 2.98 -18.74
C ALA A 92 -13.96 4.21 -19.13
N TYR A 93 -14.85 4.05 -20.11
CA TYR A 93 -15.54 5.18 -20.74
C TYR A 93 -17.06 5.11 -20.63
N THR A 94 -17.73 6.26 -20.50
CA THR A 94 -19.19 6.32 -20.34
C THR A 94 -19.97 5.93 -21.61
N ASN A 95 -19.30 5.79 -22.76
CA ASN A 95 -19.88 5.23 -23.98
C ASN A 95 -19.83 3.69 -24.01
N SER A 96 -19.21 3.05 -23.02
CA SER A 96 -19.21 1.61 -22.84
C SER A 96 -20.10 1.22 -21.66
N SER A 97 -20.65 0.01 -21.73
CA SER A 97 -21.44 -0.57 -20.65
C SER A 97 -21.10 -2.03 -20.45
N TRP A 98 -21.01 -2.48 -19.21
CA TRP A 98 -20.77 -3.88 -18.87
C TRP A 98 -21.57 -4.27 -17.63
N MET A 99 -22.32 -5.37 -17.69
CA MET A 99 -23.22 -5.81 -16.60
C MET A 99 -24.18 -4.70 -16.13
N GLY A 100 -24.66 -3.86 -17.05
CA GLY A 100 -25.53 -2.73 -16.75
C GLY A 100 -24.85 -1.56 -16.03
N PHE A 101 -23.53 -1.59 -15.83
CA PHE A 101 -22.75 -0.45 -15.36
C PHE A 101 -22.23 0.34 -16.55
N THR A 102 -22.43 1.66 -16.52
CA THR A 102 -21.79 2.60 -17.46
C THR A 102 -20.35 2.86 -17.02
N GLY A 103 -19.43 3.03 -17.97
CA GLY A 103 -18.03 3.29 -17.63
C GLY A 103 -17.79 4.65 -16.95
N ILE A 104 -16.55 4.87 -16.53
CA ILE A 104 -16.18 5.91 -15.55
C ILE A 104 -16.02 7.29 -16.20
N TYR A 105 -15.23 7.39 -17.26
CA TYR A 105 -14.79 8.66 -17.82
C TYR A 105 -15.57 9.06 -19.08
N PRO A 106 -15.84 10.35 -19.29
CA PRO A 106 -16.38 10.80 -20.57
C PRO A 106 -15.40 10.44 -21.72
N PRO A 107 -15.85 10.06 -22.93
CA PRO A 107 -14.97 9.68 -24.04
C PRO A 107 -14.01 10.79 -24.49
N GLN A 108 -14.32 12.05 -24.14
CA GLN A 108 -13.47 13.20 -24.37
C GLN A 108 -12.17 13.16 -23.56
N LEU A 109 -12.13 12.34 -22.50
CA LEU A 109 -10.97 12.15 -21.65
C LEU A 109 -10.16 10.95 -22.18
N ASP A 110 -9.56 11.11 -23.36
CA ASP A 110 -8.80 10.04 -24.03
C ASP A 110 -7.59 9.61 -23.17
N LEU A 111 -7.73 8.50 -22.47
CA LEU A 111 -6.65 7.82 -21.75
C LEU A 111 -5.85 7.01 -22.75
N GLN A 112 -4.72 7.55 -23.18
CA GLN A 112 -3.82 6.81 -24.08
C GLN A 112 -3.02 5.77 -23.30
N PRO A 113 -2.99 4.51 -23.74
CA PRO A 113 -2.10 3.51 -23.16
C PRO A 113 -0.65 4.01 -23.30
N ALA A 114 0.13 3.89 -22.21
CA ALA A 114 1.55 4.16 -22.28
C ALA A 114 2.17 3.26 -23.36
N ARG A 115 2.98 3.86 -24.24
CA ARG A 115 3.63 3.16 -25.37
C ARG A 115 4.30 1.87 -24.88
N GLU A 116 4.07 0.78 -25.60
CA GLU A 116 4.68 -0.52 -25.32
C GLU A 116 6.22 -0.40 -25.25
N GLY A 117 6.82 -1.02 -24.23
CA GLY A 117 8.29 -1.14 -24.08
C GLY A 117 8.91 -0.40 -22.89
N TYR A 118 8.20 0.51 -22.23
CA TYR A 118 8.74 1.16 -21.03
C TYR A 118 8.57 0.27 -19.79
N THR A 119 9.69 -0.28 -19.29
CA THR A 119 9.75 -0.94 -17.97
C THR A 119 9.81 0.08 -16.83
N SER A 120 10.05 1.36 -17.12
CA SER A 120 9.95 2.45 -16.15
C SER A 120 9.59 3.78 -16.82
N CYS A 121 8.91 4.64 -16.07
CA CYS A 121 8.63 6.02 -16.46
C CYS A 121 8.78 6.96 -15.25
N SER A 122 9.24 8.18 -15.52
CA SER A 122 9.30 9.24 -14.51
C SER A 122 8.01 10.05 -14.55
N PHE A 123 7.53 10.38 -13.37
CA PHE A 123 6.27 11.05 -13.16
C PHE A 123 6.38 12.07 -12.02
N LEU A 124 6.51 13.35 -12.36
CA LEU A 124 6.85 14.39 -11.39
C LEU A 124 8.10 13.97 -10.58
N ASP A 125 7.96 13.75 -9.28
CA ASP A 125 8.97 13.29 -8.35
C ASP A 125 8.87 11.79 -8.03
N ILE A 126 8.18 11.00 -8.87
CA ILE A 126 7.98 9.57 -8.69
C ILE A 126 8.52 8.83 -9.91
N LEU A 127 9.40 7.86 -9.70
CA LEU A 127 9.77 6.90 -10.74
C LEU A 127 8.89 5.66 -10.55
N VAL A 128 8.15 5.31 -11.60
CA VAL A 128 7.30 4.11 -11.66
C VAL A 128 8.04 3.07 -12.49
N ALA A 129 8.20 1.86 -11.96
CA ALA A 129 8.80 0.74 -12.69
C ALA A 129 7.88 -0.48 -12.66
N ALA A 130 7.73 -1.13 -13.80
CA ALA A 130 6.95 -2.34 -14.00
C ALA A 130 7.87 -3.56 -13.94
N HIS A 131 7.58 -4.47 -13.01
CA HIS A 131 8.27 -5.74 -12.83
C HIS A 131 7.34 -6.84 -13.34
N ARG A 132 7.74 -7.49 -14.42
CA ARG A 132 7.03 -8.68 -14.92
C ARG A 132 7.61 -9.90 -14.23
N ALA A 133 6.74 -10.69 -13.59
CA ALA A 133 7.12 -11.95 -12.97
C ALA A 133 6.14 -13.05 -13.40
N PRO A 134 6.62 -14.28 -13.67
CA PRO A 134 5.73 -15.40 -13.91
C PRO A 134 4.83 -15.62 -12.67
N MET A 135 3.54 -15.90 -12.90
CA MET A 135 2.62 -16.29 -11.82
C MET A 135 3.19 -17.50 -11.06
N PRO A 136 3.13 -17.53 -9.71
CA PRO A 136 3.48 -18.73 -8.96
C PRO A 136 2.58 -19.90 -9.42
N GLU A 137 3.22 -21.03 -9.71
CA GLU A 137 2.69 -22.21 -10.42
C GLU A 137 1.38 -22.82 -9.87
N SER A 138 0.90 -22.39 -8.70
CA SER A 138 -0.26 -23.02 -8.04
C SER A 138 -1.63 -22.56 -8.57
N THR A 139 -1.69 -21.72 -9.60
CA THR A 139 -2.97 -21.19 -10.13
C THR A 139 -3.08 -21.14 -11.66
N ALA A 140 -1.98 -21.41 -12.39
CA ALA A 140 -2.01 -21.43 -13.85
C ALA A 140 -2.44 -22.82 -14.35
N SER A 141 -3.53 -22.88 -15.12
CA SER A 141 -3.76 -23.98 -16.04
C SER A 141 -2.58 -24.08 -17.01
N LYS A 142 -2.14 -25.30 -17.34
CA LYS A 142 -0.89 -25.62 -18.06
C LYS A 142 -0.67 -24.91 -19.41
N ASP A 143 -1.64 -24.17 -19.95
CA ASP A 143 -1.57 -23.59 -21.28
C ASP A 143 -1.49 -22.04 -21.33
N GLU A 144 -1.50 -21.34 -20.18
CA GLU A 144 -1.31 -19.88 -20.16
C GLU A 144 -0.30 -19.47 -19.08
N THR A 145 0.91 -19.08 -19.50
CA THR A 145 1.86 -18.36 -18.63
C THR A 145 1.34 -16.94 -18.38
N LEU A 146 0.42 -16.80 -17.44
CA LEU A 146 -0.02 -15.49 -16.96
C LEU A 146 1.16 -14.78 -16.28
N GLU A 147 1.61 -13.67 -16.86
CA GLU A 147 2.59 -12.78 -16.23
C GLU A 147 1.90 -11.84 -15.25
N VAL A 148 2.41 -11.75 -14.02
CA VAL A 148 2.01 -10.69 -13.08
C VAL A 148 2.89 -9.48 -13.33
N VAL A 149 2.25 -8.37 -13.69
CA VAL A 149 2.92 -7.07 -13.67
C VAL A 149 2.76 -6.47 -12.27
N ARG A 150 3.89 -6.31 -11.55
CA ARG A 150 3.96 -5.60 -10.27
C ARG A 150 4.57 -4.23 -10.49
N LEU A 151 3.91 -3.18 -10.04
CA LEU A 151 4.50 -1.84 -10.07
C LEU A 151 5.27 -1.53 -8.79
N SER A 152 6.51 -1.08 -8.96
CA SER A 152 7.29 -0.44 -7.90
C SER A 152 7.35 1.05 -8.11
N THR A 153 7.28 1.82 -7.04
CA THR A 153 7.46 3.27 -7.09
C THR A 153 8.54 3.73 -6.14
N THR A 154 9.34 4.69 -6.62
CA THR A 154 10.41 5.33 -5.86
C THR A 154 10.26 6.84 -5.95
N LEU A 155 10.62 7.55 -4.88
CA LEU A 155 10.61 9.01 -4.87
C LEU A 155 11.94 9.54 -5.37
N TYR A 156 11.87 10.40 -6.38
CA TYR A 156 12.99 11.17 -6.86
C TYR A 156 13.27 12.33 -5.91
N ASP A 157 14.51 12.44 -5.47
CA ASP A 157 14.99 13.53 -4.62
C ASP A 157 16.20 14.18 -5.28
N LYS A 158 16.01 15.39 -5.81
CA LYS A 158 17.04 16.19 -6.50
C LYS A 158 18.33 16.31 -5.69
N ARG A 159 18.25 16.29 -4.35
CA ARG A 159 19.42 16.43 -3.47
C ARG A 159 20.34 15.22 -3.47
N ARG A 160 19.82 14.05 -3.88
CA ARG A 160 20.61 12.83 -3.98
C ARG A 160 21.40 12.76 -5.29
N ASN A 161 21.03 13.57 -6.27
CA ASN A 161 21.69 13.61 -7.57
C ASN A 161 23.03 14.37 -7.44
N PRO A 162 24.17 13.77 -7.83
CA PRO A 162 25.50 14.39 -7.76
C PRO A 162 25.56 15.80 -8.33
N GLU A 163 24.81 16.07 -9.39
CA GLU A 163 24.75 17.37 -10.08
C GLU A 163 24.31 18.53 -9.17
N PHE A 164 23.51 18.25 -8.14
CA PHE A 164 23.02 19.25 -7.19
C PHE A 164 23.79 19.27 -5.86
N GLN A 165 24.80 18.42 -5.69
CA GLN A 165 25.59 18.36 -4.45
C GLN A 165 26.43 19.63 -4.27
N THR A 166 26.97 20.19 -5.35
CA THR A 166 27.71 21.47 -5.32
C THR A 166 26.83 22.63 -4.91
N VAL A 167 25.61 22.72 -5.45
CA VAL A 167 24.62 23.73 -5.06
C VAL A 167 24.20 23.54 -3.61
N HIS A 168 24.00 22.29 -3.17
CA HIS A 168 23.66 21.99 -1.79
C HIS A 168 24.79 22.32 -0.79
N ALA A 169 26.05 22.23 -1.20
CA ALA A 169 27.19 22.63 -0.39
C ALA A 169 27.24 24.16 -0.18
N GLN A 170 26.82 24.93 -1.18
CA GLN A 170 26.81 26.40 -1.12
C GLN A 170 25.53 26.96 -0.47
N SER A 171 24.38 26.34 -0.71
CA SER A 171 23.09 26.70 -0.13
C SER A 171 22.30 25.42 0.20
N PRO A 172 22.42 24.91 1.44
CA PRO A 172 21.77 23.66 1.82
C PRO A 172 20.25 23.83 1.80
N ILE A 173 19.58 23.00 1.01
CA ILE A 173 18.11 22.99 0.93
C ILE A 173 17.57 22.42 2.25
N VAL A 174 17.17 23.30 3.17
CA VAL A 174 16.66 22.91 4.48
C VAL A 174 15.29 22.21 4.34
N ARG A 175 15.29 20.88 4.48
CA ARG A 175 14.08 20.05 4.34
C ARG A 175 13.08 20.23 5.48
N PHE A 176 13.59 20.34 6.70
CA PHE A 176 12.82 20.30 7.93
C PHE A 176 13.32 21.35 8.90
N PRO A 177 12.42 21.97 9.70
CA PRO A 177 12.81 22.96 10.67
C PRO A 177 13.66 22.34 11.78
N HIS A 178 14.66 23.08 12.27
CA HIS A 178 15.43 22.69 13.44
C HIS A 178 14.53 22.62 14.69
N ILE A 179 14.86 21.76 15.67
CA ILE A 179 14.06 21.62 16.89
C ILE A 179 13.95 22.95 17.67
N LEU A 180 14.97 23.80 17.57
CA LEU A 180 15.06 25.13 18.19
C LEU A 180 14.38 26.25 17.38
N SER A 181 13.75 25.95 16.24
CA SER A 181 13.00 26.97 15.50
C SER A 181 11.80 27.49 16.31
N GLY A 182 11.35 28.72 16.05
CA GLY A 182 10.19 29.34 16.71
C GLY A 182 8.83 28.69 16.43
N LEU A 183 8.80 27.60 15.65
CA LEU A 183 7.57 26.84 15.39
C LEU A 183 7.09 26.12 16.65
N MET A 184 5.79 25.84 16.72
CA MET A 184 5.22 25.01 17.78
C MET A 184 5.76 23.57 17.71
N ALA A 185 5.96 22.93 18.87
CA ALA A 185 6.46 21.55 18.95
C ALA A 185 5.55 20.55 18.22
N THR A 186 4.23 20.77 18.26
CA THR A 186 3.25 19.96 17.52
C THR A 186 3.53 19.96 16.02
N CYS A 187 3.73 21.15 15.41
CA CYS A 187 4.07 21.33 14.01
C CYS A 187 5.40 20.67 13.64
N LYS A 188 6.44 20.87 14.47
CA LYS A 188 7.77 20.28 14.27
C LYS A 188 7.70 18.76 14.17
N TYR A 189 7.09 18.10 15.14
CA TYR A 189 7.00 16.64 15.12
C TYR A 189 5.89 16.10 14.20
N ALA A 190 4.96 16.94 13.70
CA ALA A 190 3.95 16.53 12.71
C ALA A 190 4.59 16.22 11.34
N VAL A 191 5.78 16.75 11.08
CA VAL A 191 6.59 16.46 9.89
C VAL A 191 6.69 14.95 9.63
N LEU A 192 7.01 14.15 10.65
CA LEU A 192 7.13 12.70 10.51
C LEU A 192 5.81 12.05 10.07
N GLY A 193 4.69 12.49 10.64
CA GLY A 193 3.36 11.98 10.27
C GLY A 193 2.97 12.37 8.84
N ALA A 194 3.26 13.60 8.43
CA ALA A 194 3.01 14.06 7.08
C ALA A 194 3.84 13.27 6.05
N GLN A 195 5.13 13.05 6.32
CA GLN A 195 5.98 12.23 5.44
C GLN A 195 5.54 10.76 5.44
N PHE A 196 5.14 10.20 6.58
CA PHE A 196 4.59 8.84 6.64
C PHE A 196 3.38 8.67 5.73
N HIS A 197 2.41 9.60 5.79
CA HIS A 197 1.22 9.53 4.94
C HIS A 197 1.55 9.70 3.46
N ARG A 198 2.52 10.56 3.12
CA ARG A 198 3.02 10.70 1.75
C ARG A 198 3.63 9.38 1.26
N PHE A 199 4.58 8.83 2.00
CA PHE A 199 5.30 7.61 1.61
C PHE A 199 4.39 6.40 1.52
N ARG A 200 3.45 6.24 2.46
CA ARG A 200 2.45 5.16 2.42
C ARG A 200 1.60 5.20 1.14
N ARG A 201 1.29 6.40 0.63
CA ARG A 201 0.48 6.57 -0.57
C ARG A 201 1.28 6.34 -1.85
N ILE A 202 2.55 6.73 -1.84
CA ILE A 202 3.38 6.73 -3.04
C ILE A 202 4.10 5.41 -3.20
N LEU A 203 4.76 4.91 -2.16
CA LEU A 203 5.72 3.80 -2.21
C LEU A 203 5.01 2.46 -2.09
N THR A 204 5.16 1.60 -3.10
CA THR A 204 4.59 0.25 -3.11
C THR A 204 5.54 -0.81 -2.54
N ASN A 205 6.83 -0.51 -2.44
CA ASN A 205 7.84 -1.41 -1.86
C ASN A 205 8.13 -1.07 -0.39
N ARG A 206 8.08 -2.10 0.47
CA ARG A 206 8.29 -1.96 1.93
C ARG A 206 9.70 -1.53 2.33
N ASP A 207 10.72 -1.98 1.61
CA ASP A 207 12.12 -1.71 1.90
C ASP A 207 12.43 -0.26 1.53
N ASN A 208 11.90 0.19 0.38
CA ASN A 208 11.95 1.59 -0.01
C ASN A 208 11.19 2.50 0.98
N PHE A 209 10.01 2.08 1.45
CA PHE A 209 9.30 2.79 2.49
C PHE A 209 10.10 2.92 3.80
N ALA A 210 10.72 1.82 4.25
CA ALA A 210 11.55 1.84 5.44
C ALA A 210 12.79 2.73 5.28
N ALA A 211 13.42 2.74 4.09
CA ALA A 211 14.52 3.62 3.76
C ALA A 211 14.11 5.10 3.81
N GLU A 212 13.00 5.48 3.16
CA GLU A 212 12.53 6.86 3.16
C GLU A 212 12.10 7.34 4.56
N ILE A 213 11.43 6.49 5.34
CA ILE A 213 11.11 6.78 6.75
C ILE A 213 12.39 6.92 7.57
N GLY A 214 13.35 6.02 7.39
CA GLY A 214 14.63 6.05 8.10
C GLY A 214 15.41 7.33 7.81
N MET A 215 15.46 7.75 6.55
CA MET A 215 16.09 9.00 6.15
C MET A 215 15.44 10.21 6.82
N VAL A 216 14.10 10.29 6.83
CA VAL A 216 13.38 11.37 7.54
C VAL A 216 13.65 11.34 9.03
N PHE A 217 13.65 10.15 9.64
CA PHE A 217 13.88 9.99 11.07
C PHE A 217 15.28 10.49 11.46
N VAL A 218 16.31 10.03 10.75
CA VAL A 218 17.71 10.40 10.96
C VAL A 218 17.94 11.89 10.65
N ASP A 219 17.32 12.43 9.60
CA ASP A 219 17.34 13.87 9.26
C ASP A 219 16.74 14.76 10.36
N LEU A 220 15.76 14.25 11.10
CA LEU A 220 15.14 14.96 12.22
C LEU A 220 16.01 14.82 13.47
N CYS A 221 16.53 13.63 13.78
CA CYS A 221 17.47 13.46 14.90
C CYS A 221 18.71 14.34 14.76
N SER A 222 19.28 14.47 13.55
CA SER A 222 20.41 15.38 13.31
C SER A 222 20.07 16.86 13.53
N LYS A 223 18.77 17.22 13.54
CA LYS A 223 18.25 18.56 13.86
C LYS A 223 17.79 18.69 15.32
N GLY A 224 18.20 17.78 16.20
CA GLY A 224 17.94 17.81 17.64
C GLY A 224 16.59 17.23 18.07
N TYR A 225 15.87 16.54 17.19
CA TYR A 225 14.61 15.88 17.58
C TYR A 225 14.89 14.64 18.43
N LEU A 226 14.03 14.37 19.41
CA LEU A 226 14.18 13.22 20.28
C LEU A 226 13.74 11.93 19.57
N ALA A 227 14.65 10.96 19.46
CA ALA A 227 14.38 9.65 18.86
C ALA A 227 13.21 8.93 19.55
N THR A 228 13.08 9.06 20.87
CA THR A 228 11.96 8.49 21.65
C THR A 228 10.60 9.04 21.21
N ALA A 229 10.49 10.36 21.03
CA ALA A 229 9.27 11.02 20.61
C ALA A 229 8.91 10.71 19.16
N LEU A 230 9.92 10.69 18.26
CA LEU A 230 9.75 10.29 16.86
C LEU A 230 9.29 8.83 16.75
N HIS A 231 9.94 7.93 17.48
CA HIS A 231 9.60 6.50 17.44
C HIS A 231 8.22 6.22 18.01
N SER A 232 7.81 6.88 19.11
CA SER A 232 6.45 6.75 19.64
C SER A 232 5.37 7.09 18.60
N ARG A 233 5.61 8.15 17.81
CA ARG A 233 4.72 8.55 16.70
C ARG A 233 4.75 7.53 15.56
N LEU A 234 5.95 7.13 15.13
CA LEU A 234 6.10 6.12 14.07
C LEU A 234 5.39 4.81 14.44
N ARG A 235 5.58 4.32 15.67
CA ARG A 235 4.93 3.13 16.19
C ARG A 235 3.41 3.25 16.14
N THR A 236 2.86 4.38 16.59
CA THR A 236 1.41 4.64 16.54
C THR A 236 0.89 4.59 15.10
N LEU A 237 1.62 5.16 14.15
CA LEU A 237 1.25 5.16 12.74
C LEU A 237 1.32 3.74 12.13
N LEU A 238 2.38 2.98 12.41
CA LEU A 238 2.52 1.60 11.94
C LEU A 238 1.42 0.68 12.48
N LEU A 239 1.05 0.83 13.75
CA LEU A 239 -0.04 0.07 14.37
C LEU A 239 -1.41 0.44 13.81
N ARG A 240 -1.61 1.72 13.43
CA ARG A 240 -2.85 2.19 12.82
C ARG A 240 -3.04 1.66 11.39
N TYR A 241 -1.95 1.35 10.70
CA TYR A 241 -1.97 0.85 9.33
C TYR A 241 -1.20 -0.48 9.21
N PRO A 242 -1.72 -1.59 9.76
CA PRO A 242 -1.00 -2.85 9.82
C PRO A 242 -0.88 -3.57 8.46
N PHE A 243 -1.78 -3.28 7.51
CA PHE A 243 -1.86 -3.95 6.21
C PHE A 243 -1.44 -3.02 5.05
N MET A 244 -0.47 -2.12 5.28
CA MET A 244 0.01 -1.21 4.21
C MET A 244 0.74 -1.93 3.08
N PHE A 245 1.40 -3.02 3.41
CA PHE A 245 2.14 -3.88 2.49
C PHE A 245 1.62 -5.31 2.65
N PRO A 246 1.92 -6.23 1.73
CA PRO A 246 1.59 -7.66 1.87
C PRO A 246 2.48 -8.32 2.94
N LEU A 247 2.53 -7.71 4.13
CA LEU A 247 3.18 -8.22 5.33
C LEU A 247 2.12 -8.88 6.19
N THR A 248 2.54 -9.93 6.89
CA THR A 248 1.64 -10.67 7.77
C THR A 248 1.39 -9.91 9.09
N SER A 249 2.22 -8.91 9.40
CA SER A 249 2.09 -8.12 10.63
C SER A 249 2.74 -6.73 10.58
N ALA A 250 2.16 -5.79 11.34
CA ALA A 250 2.78 -4.49 11.62
C ALA A 250 4.15 -4.61 12.33
N PHE A 251 4.38 -5.74 13.02
CA PHE A 251 5.64 -6.03 13.71
C PHE A 251 6.80 -6.14 12.73
N GLU A 252 6.63 -6.88 11.63
CA GLU A 252 7.67 -7.04 10.60
C GLU A 252 8.09 -5.70 10.02
N LEU A 253 7.11 -4.85 9.70
CA LEU A 253 7.39 -3.51 9.17
C LEU A 253 8.09 -2.62 10.20
N HIS A 254 7.72 -2.75 11.47
CA HIS A 254 8.33 -1.99 12.55
C HIS A 254 9.79 -2.38 12.77
N VAL A 255 10.08 -3.68 12.76
CA VAL A 255 11.46 -4.21 12.81
C VAL A 255 12.27 -3.71 11.62
N LEU A 256 11.70 -3.75 10.41
CA LEU A 256 12.35 -3.25 9.20
C LEU A 256 12.72 -1.76 9.34
N CYS A 257 11.75 -0.92 9.72
CA CYS A 257 11.99 0.51 9.90
C CYS A 257 13.09 0.80 10.94
N LEU A 258 13.07 0.13 12.10
CA LEU A 258 14.08 0.34 13.13
C LEU A 258 15.47 -0.15 12.71
N SER A 259 15.55 -1.27 11.96
CA SER A 259 16.81 -1.78 11.42
C SER A 259 17.41 -0.80 10.42
N THR A 260 16.58 -0.25 9.53
CA THR A 260 17.01 0.76 8.56
C THR A 260 17.40 2.08 9.24
N ILE A 261 16.69 2.51 10.29
CA ILE A 261 17.08 3.68 11.10
C ILE A 261 18.44 3.47 11.75
N ALA A 262 18.71 2.29 12.32
CA ALA A 262 20.00 1.99 12.94
C ALA A 262 21.15 2.06 11.93
N LEU A 263 20.96 1.47 10.75
CA LEU A 263 21.94 1.49 9.66
C LEU A 263 22.25 2.93 9.20
N LEU A 264 21.22 3.70 8.84
CA LEU A 264 21.37 5.08 8.39
C LEU A 264 21.92 6.01 9.47
N ALA A 265 21.58 5.76 10.75
CA ALA A 265 22.15 6.52 11.86
C ALA A 265 23.64 6.23 12.04
N ALA A 266 24.08 4.98 11.84
CA ALA A 266 25.48 4.60 11.90
C ALA A 266 26.28 5.27 10.79
N GLU A 267 25.76 5.27 9.55
CA GLU A 267 26.38 5.97 8.40
C GLU A 267 26.56 7.47 8.66
N ARG A 268 25.70 8.09 9.47
CA ARG A 268 25.76 9.51 9.81
C ARG A 268 26.40 9.82 11.16
N GLY A 269 26.99 8.83 11.83
CA GLY A 269 27.65 9.01 13.13
C GLY A 269 26.71 9.37 14.28
N LEU A 270 25.40 9.15 14.16
CA LEU A 270 24.42 9.43 15.23
C LEU A 270 24.33 8.25 16.23
N LEU A 271 25.41 8.02 16.99
CA LEU A 271 25.53 6.87 17.90
C LEU A 271 24.39 6.75 18.92
N HIS A 272 23.85 7.88 19.40
CA HIS A 272 22.72 7.87 20.32
C HIS A 272 21.44 7.30 19.68
N VAL A 273 21.24 7.52 18.38
CA VAL A 273 20.10 6.96 17.63
C VAL A 273 20.32 5.47 17.36
N VAL A 274 21.55 5.07 17.04
CA VAL A 274 21.92 3.65 16.85
C VAL A 274 21.59 2.85 18.11
N ARG A 275 22.15 3.26 19.26
CA ARG A 275 21.91 2.62 20.57
C ARG A 275 20.43 2.57 20.91
N TYR A 276 19.70 3.64 20.63
CA TYR A 276 18.26 3.67 20.84
C TYR A 276 17.53 2.65 19.97
N ALA A 277 17.80 2.63 18.66
CA ALA A 277 17.15 1.72 17.72
C ALA A 277 17.44 0.25 18.04
N GLU A 278 18.69 -0.09 18.38
CA GLU A 278 19.09 -1.44 18.79
C GLU A 278 18.39 -1.89 20.07
N ALA A 279 18.32 -1.03 21.09
CA ALA A 279 17.60 -1.31 22.32
C ALA A 279 16.10 -1.58 22.05
N GLN A 280 15.48 -0.80 21.17
CA GLN A 280 14.08 -1.02 20.78
C GLN A 280 13.88 -2.30 19.97
N LEU A 281 14.81 -2.65 19.07
CA LEU A 281 14.79 -3.91 18.34
C LEU A 281 14.87 -5.11 19.30
N GLN A 282 15.75 -5.06 20.30
CA GLN A 282 15.87 -6.11 21.32
C GLN A 282 14.57 -6.24 22.13
N LEU A 283 13.98 -5.11 22.56
CA LEU A 283 12.69 -5.11 23.26
C LEU A 283 11.54 -5.65 22.41
N LEU A 284 11.51 -5.36 21.12
CA LEU A 284 10.49 -5.87 20.21
C LEU A 284 10.63 -7.38 20.00
N ARG A 285 11.86 -7.87 19.79
CA ARG A 285 12.15 -9.30 19.61
C ARG A 285 11.77 -10.11 20.85
N THR A 286 12.13 -9.64 22.05
CA THR A 286 11.77 -10.31 23.31
C THR A 286 10.25 -10.35 23.51
N ARG A 287 9.54 -9.25 23.29
CA ARG A 287 8.06 -9.20 23.36
C ARG A 287 7.38 -10.13 22.36
N ASN A 288 7.90 -10.25 21.14
CA ASN A 288 7.32 -11.16 20.16
C ASN A 288 7.57 -12.63 20.52
N ALA A 289 8.76 -12.95 21.05
CA ALA A 289 9.10 -14.29 21.52
C ALA A 289 8.19 -14.73 22.69
N THR A 290 7.95 -13.86 23.68
CA THR A 290 7.05 -14.15 24.79
C THR A 290 5.60 -14.30 24.33
N ALA A 291 5.12 -13.44 23.43
CA ALA A 291 3.79 -13.57 22.85
C ALA A 291 3.62 -14.86 22.03
N ALA A 292 4.65 -15.28 21.29
CA ALA A 292 4.65 -16.55 20.57
C ALA A 292 4.62 -17.76 21.52
N ALA A 293 5.39 -17.73 22.62
CA ALA A 293 5.38 -18.78 23.65
C ALA A 293 3.99 -18.94 24.29
N HIS A 294 3.35 -17.83 24.68
CA HIS A 294 1.99 -17.86 25.22
C HIS A 294 0.96 -18.41 24.22
N ARG A 295 1.07 -18.05 22.94
CA ARG A 295 0.19 -18.60 21.88
C ARG A 295 0.34 -20.11 21.74
N ARG A 296 1.58 -20.62 21.78
CA ARG A 296 1.87 -22.08 21.74
C ARG A 296 1.31 -22.79 22.97
N GLN A 297 1.49 -22.25 24.16
CA GLN A 297 0.93 -22.81 25.40
C GLN A 297 -0.60 -22.89 25.36
N ARG A 298 -1.28 -21.82 24.90
CA ARG A 298 -2.74 -21.81 24.72
C ARG A 298 -3.22 -22.82 23.68
N ALA A 299 -2.50 -22.95 22.56
CA ALA A 299 -2.82 -23.95 21.54
C ALA A 299 -2.64 -25.38 22.06
N ALA A 300 -1.58 -25.64 22.83
CA ALA A 300 -1.34 -26.93 23.48
C ALA A 300 -2.44 -27.26 24.51
N ALA A 301 -2.84 -26.29 25.32
CA ALA A 301 -3.95 -26.45 26.28
C ALA A 301 -5.27 -26.79 25.58
N ARG A 302 -5.61 -26.08 24.49
CA ARG A 302 -6.81 -26.36 23.67
C ARG A 302 -6.80 -27.76 23.05
N ARG A 303 -5.63 -28.23 22.59
CA ARG A 303 -5.48 -29.60 22.06
C ARG A 303 -5.66 -30.66 23.14
N ARG A 304 -5.18 -30.40 24.37
CA ARG A 304 -5.38 -31.31 25.51
C ARG A 304 -6.85 -31.40 25.92
N THR A 305 -7.56 -30.28 25.98
CA THR A 305 -9.00 -30.27 26.28
C THR A 305 -9.83 -30.93 25.18
N ALA A 306 -9.49 -30.73 23.91
CA ALA A 306 -10.20 -31.38 22.79
C ALA A 306 -10.01 -32.90 22.77
N ARG A 307 -8.85 -33.39 23.22
CA ARG A 307 -8.55 -34.83 23.31
C ARG A 307 -9.16 -35.51 24.55
N ALA A 308 -9.64 -34.72 25.51
CA ALA A 308 -10.26 -35.20 26.76
C ALA A 308 -11.80 -35.27 26.69
N VAL A 309 -12.41 -34.91 25.56
CA VAL A 309 -13.85 -35.12 25.33
C VAL A 309 -14.05 -36.58 24.90
N PRO A 310 -14.70 -37.44 25.71
CA PRO A 310 -14.96 -38.81 25.31
C PRO A 310 -15.95 -38.84 24.15
N ASN A 311 -15.75 -39.77 23.21
CA ASN A 311 -16.71 -40.01 22.14
C ASN A 311 -18.10 -40.29 22.74
N PRO A 312 -19.18 -39.75 22.16
CA PRO A 312 -20.53 -40.09 22.60
C PRO A 312 -20.72 -41.62 22.51
N PRO A 313 -21.41 -42.24 23.47
CA PRO A 313 -21.61 -43.68 23.46
C PRO A 313 -22.32 -44.10 22.17
N PRO A 314 -21.99 -45.26 21.60
CA PRO A 314 -22.65 -45.74 20.40
C PRO A 314 -24.15 -45.85 20.67
N SER A 315 -24.94 -45.21 19.82
CA SER A 315 -26.40 -45.36 19.81
C SER A 315 -26.71 -46.85 19.67
N SER A 316 -27.36 -47.41 20.69
CA SER A 316 -27.79 -48.80 20.73
C SER A 316 -28.81 -49.08 19.60
N PRO A 317 -28.81 -50.30 19.02
CA PRO A 317 -29.52 -50.63 17.78
C PRO A 317 -31.04 -50.54 17.87
#